data_AF-A0AAU7AP47-F1
#
_entry.id   AF-A0AAU7AP47-F1
#
_cell.length_a   1.000
_cell.length_b   1.000
_cell.length_c   1.000
_cell.angle_alpha   90.00
_cell.angle_beta   90.00
_cell.angle_gamma   90.00
#
_symmetry.space_group_name_H-M   'P 1'
#
loop_
_entity.id
_entity.type
_entity.pdbx_description
1 polymer ?
#
loop_
_entity_poly.entity_id
_entity_poly.type
_entity_poly.pdbx_seq_one_letter_code
_entity_poly.pdbx_strand_id
1 'polypeptide(L)'
;MTTPSIRRPDWLQSPAERGVDDLRIAGRSVMERWEQPYMDELAAIVTANAGDILEVGYGMGISTSAVQAAEPASHTILECHPDVARRCVDDHGDAMRTGRLRLLTGFWQDTAPLLREGLFDGILFDTYPLDEAEWDGPHLLFFEEARRLLKPGGVLTYYSDEPHEIEGAHRGALLAAGFRDEDIEWDVVRVEPPPACEYWDHQTIVAPRVRKSR
;
A
#
# COMPACT_ATOMS: atom_id res chain seq x y z
N MET A 1 0.66 20.37 13.53
CA MET A 1 -0.81 20.55 13.60
C MET A 1 -1.39 19.22 13.19
N THR A 2 -2.24 18.59 14.01
CA THR A 2 -2.83 17.29 13.64
C THR A 2 -3.81 17.50 12.50
N THR A 3 -3.65 16.72 11.42
CA THR A 3 -4.59 16.78 10.30
C THR A 3 -5.94 16.25 10.81
N PRO A 4 -7.03 17.05 10.76
CA PRO A 4 -8.30 16.64 11.36
C PRO A 4 -8.80 15.33 10.73
N SER A 5 -9.62 14.54 11.43
CA SER A 5 -10.22 13.36 10.83
C SER A 5 -11.14 13.75 9.66
N ILE A 6 -11.26 12.89 8.65
CA ILE A 6 -12.22 13.03 7.55
C ILE A 6 -13.12 11.81 7.50
N ARG A 7 -14.43 12.04 7.47
CA ARG A 7 -15.38 10.92 7.40
C ARG A 7 -15.32 10.30 6.01
N ARG A 8 -15.46 8.97 5.95
CA ARG A 8 -15.48 8.19 4.69
C ARG A 8 -16.38 8.79 3.60
N PRO A 9 -17.64 9.22 3.84
CA PRO A 9 -18.45 9.83 2.79
C PRO A 9 -17.87 11.14 2.25
N ASP A 10 -17.27 11.96 3.13
CA ASP A 10 -16.66 13.23 2.75
C ASP A 10 -15.37 12.99 1.93
N TRP A 11 -14.60 11.95 2.27
CA TRP A 11 -13.46 11.48 1.47
C TRP A 11 -13.88 11.08 0.06
N LEU A 12 -14.89 10.22 -0.08
CA LEU A 12 -15.38 9.74 -1.39
C LEU A 12 -15.98 10.84 -2.28
N GLN A 13 -16.47 11.93 -1.67
CA GLN A 13 -17.07 13.07 -2.37
C GLN A 13 -16.07 14.16 -2.70
N SER A 14 -14.88 14.12 -2.09
CA SER A 14 -13.84 15.10 -2.35
C SER A 14 -13.22 14.85 -3.73
N PRO A 15 -12.92 15.87 -4.53
CA PRO A 15 -12.21 15.67 -5.79
C PRO A 15 -10.81 15.09 -5.56
N ALA A 16 -10.40 14.16 -6.41
CA ALA A 16 -8.99 13.77 -6.51
C ALA A 16 -8.25 14.74 -7.43
N GLU A 17 -7.53 15.68 -6.83
CA GLU A 17 -6.75 16.70 -7.51
C GLU A 17 -5.37 16.14 -7.85
N ARG A 18 -5.19 15.72 -9.11
CA ARG A 18 -3.91 15.17 -9.58
C ARG A 18 -3.08 16.24 -10.28
N GLY A 19 -1.94 16.58 -9.71
CA GLY A 19 -0.90 17.38 -10.35
C GLY A 19 0.03 16.53 -11.23
N VAL A 20 1.14 17.15 -11.63
CA VAL A 20 2.22 16.46 -12.37
C VAL A 20 2.97 15.51 -11.45
N ASP A 21 3.21 15.96 -10.22
CA ASP A 21 4.07 15.30 -9.23
C ASP A 21 3.35 14.90 -7.95
N ASP A 22 2.06 15.23 -7.79
CA ASP A 22 1.31 14.96 -6.58
C ASP A 22 -0.14 14.53 -6.86
N LEU A 23 -0.74 13.89 -5.86
CA LEU A 23 -2.16 13.62 -5.74
C LEU A 23 -2.65 14.21 -4.42
N ARG A 24 -3.67 15.06 -4.48
CA ARG A 24 -4.33 15.60 -3.30
C ARG A 24 -5.80 15.23 -3.25
N ILE A 25 -6.29 14.88 -2.08
CA ILE A 25 -7.71 14.60 -1.83
C ILE A 25 -8.12 15.35 -0.56
N ALA A 26 -9.22 16.08 -0.61
CA ALA A 26 -9.70 16.90 0.51
C ALA A 26 -8.62 17.84 1.09
N GLY A 27 -7.75 18.38 0.22
CA GLY A 27 -6.65 19.28 0.60
C GLY A 27 -5.43 18.60 1.22
N ARG A 28 -5.36 17.27 1.27
CA ARG A 28 -4.25 16.50 1.85
C ARG A 28 -3.30 15.99 0.79
N SER A 29 -2.00 15.99 1.04
CA SER A 29 -1.04 15.28 0.18
C SER A 29 -1.20 13.78 0.39
N VAL A 30 -1.65 13.06 -0.65
CA VAL A 30 -1.95 11.62 -0.59
C VAL A 30 -0.82 10.79 -1.18
N MET A 31 -0.18 11.28 -2.23
CA MET A 31 0.94 10.61 -2.89
C MET A 31 1.78 11.64 -3.64
N GLU A 32 3.09 11.50 -3.61
CA GLU A 32 4.01 12.38 -4.34
C GLU A 32 5.07 11.59 -5.15
N ARG A 33 5.51 12.14 -6.29
CA ARG A 33 6.43 11.49 -7.23
C ARG A 33 7.82 11.25 -6.63
N TRP A 34 8.25 12.03 -5.65
CA TRP A 34 9.57 11.85 -5.03
C TRP A 34 9.69 10.48 -4.33
N GLU A 35 8.57 9.83 -4.02
CA GLU A 35 8.51 8.49 -3.43
C GLU A 35 8.78 7.36 -4.44
N GLN A 36 8.93 7.65 -5.74
CA GLN A 36 9.20 6.67 -6.79
C GLN A 36 10.25 5.60 -6.44
N PRO A 37 11.48 5.92 -5.98
CA PRO A 37 12.46 4.88 -5.65
C PRO A 37 12.01 3.96 -4.52
N TYR A 38 11.21 4.48 -3.58
CA TYR A 38 10.64 3.70 -2.50
C TYR A 38 9.52 2.77 -3.01
N MET A 39 8.61 3.29 -3.83
CA MET A 39 7.55 2.50 -4.46
C MET A 39 8.09 1.39 -5.38
N ASP A 40 9.19 1.65 -6.08
CA ASP A 40 9.86 0.63 -6.90
C ASP A 40 10.41 -0.52 -6.05
N GLU A 41 10.97 -0.22 -4.87
CA GLU A 41 11.43 -1.26 -3.93
C GLU A 41 10.26 -2.06 -3.36
N LEU A 42 9.16 -1.42 -2.96
CA LEU A 42 7.96 -2.12 -2.49
C LEU A 42 7.40 -3.05 -3.58
N ALA A 43 7.35 -2.57 -4.82
CA ALA A 43 6.94 -3.39 -5.97
C ALA A 43 7.90 -4.56 -6.22
N ALA A 44 9.21 -4.36 -6.09
CA ALA A 44 10.21 -5.42 -6.22
C ALA A 44 10.08 -6.47 -5.09
N ILE A 45 9.82 -6.03 -3.84
CA ILE A 45 9.59 -6.92 -2.71
C ILE A 45 8.38 -7.82 -2.96
N VAL A 46 7.24 -7.22 -3.31
CA VAL A 46 5.96 -7.94 -3.42
C VAL A 46 5.96 -8.91 -4.60
N THR A 47 6.69 -8.61 -5.67
CA THR A 47 6.77 -9.42 -6.89
C THR A 47 7.90 -10.45 -6.89
N ALA A 48 8.73 -10.51 -5.84
CA ALA A 48 9.88 -11.42 -5.77
C ALA A 48 9.51 -12.91 -5.92
N ASN A 49 8.30 -13.29 -5.54
CA ASN A 49 7.77 -14.65 -5.67
C ASN A 49 6.91 -14.86 -6.94
N ALA A 50 6.78 -13.83 -7.80
CA ALA A 50 5.76 -13.75 -8.83
C ALA A 50 4.35 -14.05 -8.25
N GLY A 51 3.50 -14.73 -9.00
CA GLY A 51 2.23 -15.24 -8.48
C GLY A 51 1.13 -14.19 -8.37
N ASP A 52 0.22 -14.39 -7.42
CA ASP A 52 -0.97 -13.56 -7.23
C ASP A 52 -0.66 -12.41 -6.27
N ILE A 53 -0.76 -11.17 -6.76
CA ILE A 53 -0.42 -9.96 -6.00
C ILE A 53 -1.69 -9.20 -5.59
N LEU A 54 -1.76 -8.76 -4.34
CA LEU A 54 -2.73 -7.79 -3.84
C LEU A 54 -2.03 -6.45 -3.61
N GLU A 55 -2.57 -5.38 -4.16
CA GLU A 55 -2.20 -3.99 -3.85
C GLU A 55 -3.40 -3.30 -3.21
N VAL A 56 -3.20 -2.64 -2.08
CA VAL A 56 -4.23 -1.93 -1.33
C VAL A 56 -3.91 -0.45 -1.35
N GLY A 57 -4.70 0.32 -2.09
CA GLY A 57 -4.44 1.71 -2.46
C GLY A 57 -3.77 1.81 -3.83
N TYR A 58 -4.39 2.50 -4.79
CA TYR A 58 -3.81 2.72 -6.13
C TYR A 58 -2.99 4.02 -6.19
N GLY A 59 -3.47 5.07 -5.51
CA GLY A 59 -2.83 6.38 -5.50
C GLY A 59 -2.56 6.92 -6.91
N MET A 60 -1.29 7.11 -7.24
CA MET A 60 -0.84 7.61 -8.56
C MET A 60 -0.50 6.49 -9.57
N GLY A 61 -0.64 5.22 -9.21
CA GLY A 61 -0.30 4.06 -10.05
C GLY A 61 1.19 3.80 -10.21
N ILE A 62 2.01 4.34 -9.30
CA ILE A 62 3.48 4.25 -9.34
C ILE A 62 3.92 2.79 -9.08
N SER A 63 3.60 2.27 -7.89
CA SER A 63 3.80 0.88 -7.51
C SER A 63 3.06 -0.07 -8.46
N THR A 64 1.81 0.23 -8.83
CA THR A 64 1.04 -0.59 -9.77
C THR A 64 1.75 -0.80 -11.11
N SER A 65 2.34 0.26 -11.66
CA SER A 65 3.07 0.19 -12.93
C SER A 65 4.32 -0.69 -12.80
N ALA A 66 5.06 -0.55 -11.70
CA ALA A 66 6.23 -1.39 -11.41
C ALA A 66 5.85 -2.86 -11.20
N VAL A 67 4.76 -3.13 -10.45
CA VAL A 67 4.23 -4.49 -10.28
C VAL A 67 3.80 -5.09 -11.61
N GLN A 68 3.07 -4.34 -12.45
CA GLN A 68 2.66 -4.83 -13.78
C GLN A 68 3.85 -5.14 -14.70
N ALA A 69 4.93 -4.37 -14.60
CA ALA A 69 6.15 -4.59 -15.37
C ALA A 69 6.90 -5.88 -14.96
N ALA A 70 6.70 -6.37 -13.73
CA ALA A 70 7.23 -7.65 -13.26
C ALA A 70 6.41 -8.87 -13.73
N GLU A 71 5.33 -8.66 -14.48
CA GLU A 71 4.46 -9.70 -15.05
C GLU A 71 3.97 -10.76 -14.03
N PRO A 72 3.28 -10.36 -12.94
CA PRO A 72 2.71 -11.32 -11.99
C PRO A 72 1.66 -12.21 -12.65
N ALA A 73 1.34 -13.33 -12.01
CA ALA A 73 0.30 -14.24 -12.50
C ALA A 73 -1.08 -13.57 -12.48
N SER A 74 -1.36 -12.80 -11.42
CA SER A 74 -2.50 -11.88 -11.36
C SER A 74 -2.19 -10.70 -10.45
N HIS A 75 -2.86 -9.57 -10.69
CA HIS A 75 -2.75 -8.38 -9.86
C HIS A 75 -4.15 -7.89 -9.47
N THR A 76 -4.47 -7.90 -8.17
CA THR A 76 -5.72 -7.37 -7.61
C THR A 76 -5.45 -6.06 -6.89
N ILE A 77 -6.23 -5.02 -7.16
CA ILE A 77 -6.11 -3.70 -6.54
C ILE A 77 -7.39 -3.41 -5.76
N LEU A 78 -7.26 -2.96 -4.51
CA LEU A 78 -8.36 -2.41 -3.71
C LEU A 78 -8.25 -0.88 -3.70
N GLU A 79 -9.27 -0.17 -4.16
CA GLU A 79 -9.27 1.30 -4.18
C GLU A 79 -10.65 1.83 -3.80
N CYS A 80 -10.72 2.72 -2.81
CA CYS A 80 -11.99 3.24 -2.31
C CYS A 80 -12.46 4.48 -3.08
N HIS A 81 -11.54 5.33 -3.54
CA HIS A 81 -11.85 6.65 -4.05
C HIS A 81 -12.30 6.59 -5.52
N PRO A 82 -13.52 7.08 -5.87
CA PRO A 82 -14.08 6.91 -7.21
C PRO A 82 -13.23 7.50 -8.34
N ASP A 83 -12.66 8.70 -8.14
CA ASP A 83 -11.80 9.32 -9.15
C ASP A 83 -10.48 8.57 -9.35
N VAL A 84 -9.91 8.01 -8.28
CA VAL A 84 -8.66 7.25 -8.30
C VAL A 84 -8.90 5.88 -8.95
N ALA A 85 -10.01 5.23 -8.61
CA ALA A 85 -10.46 3.99 -9.24
C ALA A 85 -10.70 4.18 -10.76
N ARG A 86 -11.38 5.27 -11.16
CA ARG A 86 -11.55 5.61 -12.58
C ARG A 86 -10.20 5.79 -13.26
N ARG A 87 -9.26 6.45 -12.60
CA ARG A 87 -7.91 6.63 -13.13
C ARG A 87 -7.17 5.31 -13.33
N CYS A 88 -7.28 4.37 -12.38
CA CYS A 88 -6.75 3.02 -12.52
C CYS A 88 -7.30 2.30 -13.77
N VAL A 89 -8.60 2.45 -14.05
CA VAL A 89 -9.22 1.91 -15.27
C VAL A 89 -8.64 2.56 -16.52
N ASP A 90 -8.45 3.88 -16.51
CA ASP A 90 -7.89 4.61 -17.66
C ASP A 90 -6.43 4.21 -17.94
N ASP A 91 -5.61 4.06 -16.89
CA ASP A 91 -4.18 3.72 -17.01
C ASP A 91 -3.97 2.23 -17.35
N HIS A 92 -4.80 1.33 -16.83
CA HIS A 92 -4.58 -0.13 -16.89
C HIS A 92 -5.73 -0.93 -17.55
N GLY A 93 -6.61 -0.26 -18.31
CA GLY A 93 -7.78 -0.89 -18.94
C GLY A 93 -7.46 -2.11 -19.80
N ASP A 94 -6.31 -2.14 -20.49
CA ASP A 94 -5.88 -3.30 -21.26
C ASP A 94 -5.48 -4.51 -20.37
N ALA A 95 -4.83 -4.27 -19.24
CA ALA A 95 -4.51 -5.32 -18.27
C ALA A 95 -5.80 -5.89 -17.64
N MET A 96 -6.79 -5.02 -17.39
CA MET A 96 -8.11 -5.45 -16.90
C MET A 96 -8.87 -6.27 -17.93
N ARG A 97 -8.91 -5.81 -19.19
CA ARG A 97 -9.58 -6.49 -20.30
C ARG A 97 -8.99 -7.88 -20.58
N THR A 98 -7.70 -8.05 -20.36
CA THR A 98 -7.01 -9.35 -20.51
C THR A 98 -7.10 -10.23 -19.26
N GLY A 99 -7.69 -9.73 -18.16
CA GLY A 99 -7.86 -10.45 -16.90
C GLY A 99 -6.59 -10.53 -16.03
N ARG A 100 -5.50 -9.86 -16.44
CA ARG A 100 -4.24 -9.80 -15.68
C ARG A 100 -4.33 -8.88 -14.46
N LEU A 101 -5.18 -7.87 -14.53
CA LEU A 101 -5.43 -6.94 -13.43
C LEU A 101 -6.92 -6.93 -13.06
N ARG A 102 -7.24 -6.85 -11.77
CA ARG A 102 -8.61 -6.73 -11.25
C ARG A 102 -8.69 -5.56 -10.29
N LEU A 103 -9.63 -4.66 -10.50
CA LEU A 103 -9.92 -3.56 -9.59
C LEU A 103 -11.18 -3.89 -8.78
N LEU A 104 -11.07 -3.84 -7.46
CA LEU A 104 -12.20 -3.97 -6.54
C LEU A 104 -12.39 -2.63 -5.83
N THR A 105 -13.52 -2.00 -6.08
CA THR A 105 -13.80 -0.67 -5.53
C THR A 105 -14.40 -0.76 -4.13
N GLY A 106 -13.88 0.00 -3.18
CA GLY A 106 -14.38 0.11 -1.81
C GLY A 106 -13.27 0.25 -0.79
N PHE A 107 -13.63 0.59 0.44
CA PHE A 107 -12.69 0.63 1.56
C PHE A 107 -12.11 -0.75 1.83
N TRP A 108 -10.81 -0.84 2.10
CA TRP A 108 -10.14 -2.11 2.36
C TRP A 108 -10.74 -2.84 3.56
N GLN A 109 -11.23 -2.08 4.55
CA GLN A 109 -11.94 -2.59 5.73
C GLN A 109 -13.23 -3.35 5.35
N ASP A 110 -13.83 -3.02 4.21
CA ASP A 110 -15.09 -3.62 3.74
C ASP A 110 -14.83 -4.66 2.61
N THR A 111 -13.76 -4.48 1.82
CA THR A 111 -13.47 -5.32 0.64
C THR A 111 -12.49 -6.45 0.93
N ALA A 112 -11.46 -6.24 1.75
CA ALA A 112 -10.48 -7.27 2.09
C ALA A 112 -11.13 -8.48 2.81
N PRO A 113 -12.07 -8.30 3.78
CA PRO A 113 -12.73 -9.42 4.44
C PRO A 113 -13.56 -10.32 3.51
N LEU A 114 -13.92 -9.83 2.32
CA LEU A 114 -14.66 -10.60 1.33
C LEU A 114 -13.76 -11.52 0.50
N LEU A 115 -12.44 -11.32 0.56
CA LEU A 115 -11.46 -12.13 -0.15
C LEU A 115 -11.19 -13.43 0.63
N ARG A 116 -11.01 -14.52 -0.11
CA ARG A 116 -10.67 -15.82 0.47
C ARG A 116 -9.29 -15.78 1.13
N GLU A 117 -9.14 -16.48 2.24
CA GLU A 117 -7.84 -16.68 2.89
C GLU A 117 -6.82 -17.37 1.95
N GLY A 118 -5.53 -17.12 2.19
CA GLY A 118 -4.44 -17.79 1.47
C GLY A 118 -4.49 -17.62 -0.05
N LEU A 119 -4.89 -16.44 -0.53
CA LEU A 119 -5.07 -16.17 -1.96
C LEU A 119 -3.83 -15.58 -2.62
N PHE A 120 -3.00 -14.83 -1.89
CA PHE A 120 -1.94 -14.02 -2.48
C PHE A 120 -0.53 -14.52 -2.11
N ASP A 121 0.37 -14.46 -3.09
CA ASP A 121 1.80 -14.71 -2.92
C ASP A 121 2.53 -13.43 -2.45
N GLY A 122 1.97 -12.26 -2.75
CA GLY A 122 2.47 -10.97 -2.31
C GLY A 122 1.35 -9.98 -1.99
N ILE A 123 1.51 -9.18 -0.94
CA ILE A 123 0.60 -8.08 -0.58
C ILE A 123 1.42 -6.79 -0.40
N LEU A 124 1.02 -5.71 -1.09
CA LEU A 124 1.50 -4.34 -0.90
C LEU A 124 0.37 -3.51 -0.30
N PHE A 125 0.61 -2.90 0.85
CA PHE A 125 -0.36 -2.02 1.50
C PHE A 125 0.17 -0.59 1.59
N ASP A 126 -0.48 0.34 0.89
CA ASP A 126 -0.12 1.76 0.90
C ASP A 126 -1.41 2.59 0.78
N THR A 127 -1.95 2.99 1.93
CA THR A 127 -3.23 3.69 2.00
C THR A 127 -3.11 4.95 2.86
N TYR A 128 -4.11 5.82 2.76
CA TYR A 128 -4.13 7.08 3.48
C TYR A 128 -5.00 6.99 4.75
N PRO A 129 -4.51 7.45 5.92
CA PRO A 129 -5.27 7.43 7.18
C PRO A 129 -6.45 8.41 7.14
N LEU A 130 -7.66 7.93 7.45
CA LEU A 130 -8.87 8.75 7.40
C LEU A 130 -9.35 9.27 8.76
N ASP A 131 -9.18 8.48 9.81
CA ASP A 131 -9.64 8.81 11.16
C ASP A 131 -8.57 8.60 12.24
N GLU A 132 -8.92 8.90 13.49
CA GLU A 132 -7.98 8.89 14.61
C GLU A 132 -7.39 7.50 14.89
N ALA A 133 -8.12 6.43 14.57
CA ALA A 133 -7.63 5.08 14.76
C ALA A 133 -6.53 4.70 13.75
N GLU A 134 -6.45 5.42 12.63
CA GLU A 134 -5.50 5.18 11.55
C GLU A 134 -4.29 6.12 11.60
N TRP A 135 -4.26 7.12 12.51
CA TRP A 135 -3.18 8.12 12.55
C TRP A 135 -1.79 7.55 12.82
N ASP A 136 -1.70 6.50 13.63
CA ASP A 136 -0.44 5.80 13.90
C ASP A 136 -0.05 4.84 12.76
N GLY A 137 -0.84 4.79 11.68
CA GLY A 137 -0.60 3.94 10.52
C GLY A 137 -1.75 2.98 10.23
N PRO A 138 -2.45 3.09 9.08
CA PRO A 138 -3.51 2.15 8.73
C PRO A 138 -2.97 0.72 8.50
N HIS A 139 -1.67 0.58 8.20
CA HIS A 139 -1.00 -0.72 8.05
C HIS A 139 -1.04 -1.54 9.33
N LEU A 140 -0.94 -0.91 10.51
CA LEU A 140 -0.99 -1.60 11.80
C LEU A 140 -2.30 -2.37 12.00
N LEU A 141 -3.41 -1.81 11.51
CA LEU A 141 -4.73 -2.40 11.56
C LEU A 141 -4.94 -3.49 10.50
N PHE A 142 -4.11 -3.51 9.47
CA PHE A 142 -4.23 -4.43 8.34
C PHE A 142 -3.41 -5.71 8.51
N PHE A 143 -2.39 -5.75 9.38
CA PHE A 143 -1.46 -6.89 9.46
C PHE A 143 -2.11 -8.25 9.72
N GLU A 144 -3.15 -8.32 10.56
CA GLU A 144 -3.89 -9.57 10.81
C GLU A 144 -4.57 -10.05 9.52
N GLU A 145 -5.21 -9.13 8.80
CA GLU A 145 -5.90 -9.41 7.54
C GLU A 145 -4.91 -9.78 6.42
N ALA A 146 -3.77 -9.07 6.34
CA ALA A 146 -2.67 -9.42 5.45
C ALA A 146 -2.19 -10.85 5.70
N ARG A 147 -1.99 -11.22 6.96
CA ARG A 147 -1.58 -12.58 7.32
C ARG A 147 -2.64 -13.61 6.90
N ARG A 148 -3.93 -13.33 7.11
CA ARG A 148 -5.03 -14.22 6.67
C ARG A 148 -5.00 -14.43 5.15
N LEU A 149 -4.79 -13.36 4.39
CA LEU A 149 -4.82 -13.35 2.93
C LEU A 149 -3.58 -13.95 2.27
N LEU A 150 -2.42 -13.91 2.91
CA LEU A 150 -1.18 -14.50 2.40
C LEU A 150 -1.24 -16.02 2.35
N LYS A 151 -0.72 -16.59 1.25
CA LYS A 151 -0.35 -18.01 1.16
C LYS A 151 0.82 -18.31 2.12
N PRO A 152 0.98 -19.57 2.57
CA PRO A 152 2.21 -19.99 3.24
C PRO A 152 3.43 -19.73 2.35
N GLY A 153 4.41 -18.98 2.85
CA GLY A 153 5.59 -18.50 2.11
C GLY A 153 5.41 -17.17 1.38
N GLY A 154 4.20 -16.58 1.39
CA GLY A 154 3.94 -15.28 0.79
C GLY A 154 4.57 -14.11 1.56
N VAL A 155 4.66 -12.96 0.92
CA VAL A 155 5.33 -11.75 1.45
C VAL A 155 4.37 -10.57 1.58
N LEU A 156 4.42 -9.88 2.72
CA LEU A 156 3.80 -8.58 2.95
C LEU A 156 4.88 -7.51 2.88
N THR A 157 4.56 -6.42 2.18
CA THR A 157 5.25 -5.13 2.26
C THR A 157 4.21 -4.02 2.42
N TYR A 158 4.62 -2.88 2.96
CA TYR A 158 3.72 -1.75 3.21
C TYR A 158 4.49 -0.42 3.23
N TYR A 159 3.80 0.70 3.02
CA TYR A 159 4.37 2.02 3.26
C TYR A 159 4.71 2.14 4.76
N SER A 160 5.97 2.36 5.09
CA SER A 160 6.43 2.54 6.47
C SER A 160 6.67 4.02 6.74
N ASP A 161 6.32 4.46 7.94
CA ASP A 161 6.70 5.75 8.50
C ASP A 161 7.95 5.65 9.40
N GLU A 162 8.74 4.58 9.29
CA GLU A 162 10.02 4.41 9.98
C GLU A 162 11.23 4.64 9.05
N PRO A 163 12.26 5.39 9.49
CA PRO A 163 13.35 5.78 8.60
C PRO A 163 14.52 4.77 8.51
N HIS A 164 14.70 3.88 9.50
CA HIS A 164 15.92 3.08 9.64
C HIS A 164 15.71 1.60 9.95
N GLU A 165 14.72 1.25 10.76
CA GLU A 165 14.48 -0.11 11.24
C GLU A 165 13.01 -0.34 11.56
N ILE A 166 12.59 -1.61 11.57
CA ILE A 166 11.25 -2.00 12.01
C ILE A 166 11.27 -2.25 13.51
N GLU A 167 10.75 -1.31 14.30
CA GLU A 167 10.74 -1.39 15.76
C GLU A 167 9.37 -1.02 16.34
N GLY A 168 9.31 -0.86 17.67
CA GLY A 168 8.18 -0.28 18.39
C GLY A 168 6.81 -0.81 17.98
N ALA A 169 5.98 0.10 17.45
CA ALA A 169 4.60 -0.18 17.07
C ALA A 169 4.51 -1.17 15.90
N HIS A 170 5.36 -1.03 14.89
CA HIS A 170 5.34 -1.89 13.71
C HIS A 170 5.67 -3.32 14.06
N ARG A 171 6.82 -3.51 14.71
CA ARG A 171 7.28 -4.84 15.14
C ARG A 171 6.28 -5.47 16.10
N GLY A 172 5.77 -4.70 17.06
CA GLY A 172 4.76 -5.16 18.01
C GLY A 172 3.47 -5.63 17.32
N ALA A 173 2.95 -4.86 16.38
CA ALA A 173 1.73 -5.19 15.63
C ALA A 173 1.91 -6.40 14.71
N LEU A 174 3.07 -6.52 14.04
CA LEU A 174 3.39 -7.68 13.21
C LEU A 174 3.43 -8.98 14.03
N LEU A 175 4.08 -8.95 15.20
CA LEU A 175 4.12 -10.09 16.12
C LEU A 175 2.73 -10.42 16.67
N ALA A 176 1.94 -9.40 17.01
CA ALA A 176 0.56 -9.58 17.48
C ALA A 176 -0.35 -10.18 16.39
N ALA A 177 -0.15 -9.79 15.12
CA ALA A 177 -0.81 -10.38 13.97
C ALA A 177 -0.35 -11.82 13.69
N GLY A 178 0.69 -12.31 14.35
CA GLY A 178 1.16 -13.69 14.28
C GLY A 178 2.28 -13.94 13.26
N PHE A 179 2.92 -12.89 12.73
CA PHE A 179 4.20 -13.06 12.04
C PHE A 179 5.28 -13.46 13.03
N ARG A 180 6.26 -14.24 12.59
CA ARG A 180 7.40 -14.60 13.44
C ARG A 180 8.46 -13.54 13.31
N ASP A 181 9.21 -13.36 14.38
CA ASP A 181 10.24 -12.34 14.48
C ASP A 181 11.33 -12.52 13.43
N GLU A 182 11.73 -13.78 13.20
CA GLU A 182 12.72 -14.14 12.19
C GLU A 182 12.25 -13.97 10.73
N ASP A 183 10.96 -13.72 10.51
CA ASP A 183 10.39 -13.49 9.18
C ASP A 183 10.20 -12.00 8.87
N ILE A 184 10.55 -11.10 9.80
CA ILE A 184 10.48 -9.64 9.64
C ILE A 184 11.85 -9.14 9.19
N GLU A 185 12.01 -8.98 7.89
CA GLU A 185 13.18 -8.36 7.26
C GLU A 185 12.81 -6.97 6.73
N TRP A 186 13.81 -6.16 6.41
CA TRP A 186 13.59 -4.88 5.74
C TRP A 186 14.83 -4.44 4.96
N ASP A 187 14.58 -3.61 3.96
CA ASP A 187 15.58 -2.85 3.23
C ASP A 187 15.51 -1.37 3.65
N VAL A 188 16.62 -0.63 3.59
CA VAL A 188 16.65 0.82 3.86
C VAL A 188 16.82 1.55 2.54
N VAL A 189 15.77 2.20 2.08
CA VAL A 189 15.71 2.87 0.77
C VAL A 189 16.05 4.33 0.94
N ARG A 190 16.94 4.86 0.08
CA ARG A 190 17.23 6.29 0.04
C ARG A 190 16.14 7.04 -0.72
N VAL A 191 15.70 8.15 -0.17
CA VAL A 191 14.70 9.05 -0.74
C VAL A 191 15.14 10.50 -0.63
N GLU A 192 14.55 11.36 -1.46
CA GLU A 192 14.84 12.79 -1.50
C GLU A 192 13.53 13.59 -1.38
N PRO A 193 12.92 13.65 -0.19
CA PRO A 193 11.70 14.43 0.00
C PRO A 193 11.98 15.92 -0.29
N PRO A 194 11.02 16.64 -0.90
CA PRO A 194 11.18 18.07 -1.13
C PRO A 194 11.27 18.82 0.21
N PRO A 195 11.95 19.99 0.27
CA PRO A 195 12.08 20.76 1.51
C PRO A 195 10.76 21.17 2.19
N ALA A 196 9.65 21.11 1.46
CA ALA A 196 8.30 21.43 1.94
C ALA A 196 7.42 20.19 2.14
N CYS A 197 7.98 18.99 2.17
CA CYS A 197 7.22 17.75 2.42
C CYS A 197 6.50 17.87 3.77
N GLU A 198 5.19 17.62 3.76
CA GLU A 198 4.32 17.84 4.94
C GLU A 198 4.40 16.68 5.96
N TYR A 199 4.91 15.52 5.54
CA TYR A 199 4.79 14.25 6.27
C TYR A 199 6.09 13.45 6.38
N TRP A 200 7.16 13.84 5.69
CA TRP A 200 8.44 13.12 5.72
C TRP A 200 9.65 14.06 5.70
N ASP A 201 10.57 13.92 6.66
CA ASP A 201 11.76 14.77 6.80
C ASP A 201 13.09 13.99 6.86
N HIS A 202 13.05 12.67 6.63
CA HIS A 202 14.22 11.80 6.59
C HIS A 202 14.67 11.48 5.15
N GLN A 203 15.95 11.15 4.97
CA GLN A 203 16.53 10.77 3.66
C GLN A 203 16.45 9.27 3.37
N THR A 204 15.84 8.49 4.26
CA THR A 204 15.67 7.06 4.10
C THR A 204 14.29 6.65 4.59
N ILE A 205 13.73 5.61 3.99
CA ILE A 205 12.49 4.93 4.43
C ILE A 205 12.79 3.43 4.51
N VAL A 206 12.24 2.78 5.52
CA VAL A 206 12.28 1.32 5.66
C VAL A 206 11.29 0.70 4.68
N ALA A 207 11.74 -0.23 3.85
CA ALA A 207 10.89 -1.07 3.00
C ALA A 207 10.72 -2.46 3.65
N PRO A 208 9.56 -2.75 4.28
CA PRO A 208 9.36 -4.00 5.02
C PRO A 208 9.26 -5.21 4.09
N ARG A 209 9.87 -6.32 4.48
CA ARG A 209 9.78 -7.62 3.83
C ARG A 209 9.37 -8.66 4.87
N VAL A 210 8.06 -8.80 5.08
CA VAL A 210 7.50 -9.67 6.11
C VAL A 210 6.98 -10.96 5.49
N ARG A 211 7.58 -12.11 5.81
CA ARG A 211 7.14 -13.39 5.24
C ARG A 211 6.12 -14.09 6.14
N LYS A 212 5.07 -14.66 5.54
CA LYS A 212 4.20 -15.61 6.23
C LYS A 212 4.85 -16.98 6.21
N SER A 213 5.32 -17.44 7.36
CA SER A 213 5.88 -18.79 7.45
C SER A 213 4.92 -19.91 7.07
N ARG A 214 5.54 -21.02 6.63
CA ARG A 214 4.86 -22.24 6.19
C ARG A 214 4.15 -22.97 7.31
#